data_AF-A0AAU7A5J8-F1
#
_entry.id   AF-A0AAU7A5J8-F1
#
_cell.length_a   1.000
_cell.length_b   1.000
_cell.length_c   1.000
_cell.angle_alpha   90.00
_cell.angle_beta   90.00
_cell.angle_gamma   90.00
#
_symmetry.space_group_name_H-M   'P 1'
#
loop_
_entity.id
_entity.type
_entity.pdbx_description
1 polymer ?
#
loop_
_entity_poly.entity_id
_entity_poly.type
_entity_poly.pdbx_seq_one_letter_code
_entity_poly.pdbx_strand_id
1 'polypeptide(L)'
;MFGFGKAKLFQTHQTLLYQCMHFGEFALGLAQENADEDQIEFWETKLARITKLRDASLRKNGILDKEDGYFLEALREKCEEVFYKTELSKQQSFDDTFIPDGGWEDHFEDIRSNF
;
A
#
# COMPACT_ATOMS: atom_id res chain seq x y z
N MET A 1 -10.56 -25.55 13.03
CA MET A 1 -9.86 -24.33 13.52
C MET A 1 -9.08 -23.60 12.42
N PHE A 2 -9.43 -23.80 11.14
CA PHE A 2 -8.92 -23.00 10.03
C PHE A 2 -9.58 -21.61 10.08
N GLY A 3 -8.81 -20.52 10.15
CA GLY A 3 -9.39 -19.18 9.94
C GLY A 3 -8.53 -18.02 10.38
N PHE A 4 -8.01 -18.06 11.61
CA PHE A 4 -7.37 -16.87 12.22
C PHE A 4 -6.09 -16.42 11.50
N GLY A 5 -5.22 -17.36 11.11
CA GLY A 5 -3.97 -17.04 10.40
C GLY A 5 -4.19 -16.47 9.00
N LYS A 6 -5.18 -16.97 8.25
CA LYS A 6 -5.48 -16.46 6.90
C LYS A 6 -6.16 -15.09 6.96
N ALA A 7 -7.05 -14.87 7.93
CA ALA A 7 -7.70 -13.57 8.12
C ALA A 7 -6.68 -12.48 8.45
N LYS A 8 -5.75 -12.76 9.37
CA LYS A 8 -4.67 -11.83 9.71
C LYS A 8 -3.76 -11.57 8.50
N LEU A 9 -3.38 -12.61 7.77
CA LEU A 9 -2.53 -12.47 6.58
C LEU A 9 -3.20 -11.65 5.48
N PHE A 10 -4.51 -11.87 5.25
CA PHE A 10 -5.31 -11.04 4.35
C PHE A 10 -5.26 -9.57 4.78
N GLN A 11 -5.57 -9.26 6.04
CA GLN A 11 -5.55 -7.89 6.55
C GLN A 11 -4.17 -7.24 6.36
N THR A 12 -3.10 -7.93 6.75
CA THR A 12 -1.73 -7.45 6.56
C THR A 12 -1.43 -7.15 5.10
N HIS A 13 -1.72 -8.07 4.18
CA HIS A 13 -1.45 -7.85 2.76
C HIS A 13 -2.26 -6.69 2.16
N GLN A 14 -3.54 -6.57 2.52
CA GLN A 14 -4.39 -5.50 2.01
C GLN A 14 -3.99 -4.14 2.59
N THR A 15 -3.60 -4.08 3.87
CA THR A 15 -3.01 -2.86 4.46
C THR A 15 -1.73 -2.45 3.74
N LEU A 16 -0.81 -3.39 3.50
CA LEU A 16 0.43 -3.09 2.78
C LEU A 16 0.16 -2.60 1.35
N LEU A 17 -0.75 -3.25 0.63
CA LEU A 17 -1.15 -2.82 -0.73
C LEU A 17 -1.71 -1.40 -0.72
N TYR A 18 -2.66 -1.12 0.19
CA TYR A 18 -3.30 0.18 0.32
C TYR A 18 -2.26 1.27 0.63
N GLN A 19 -1.49 1.11 1.69
CA GLN A 19 -0.51 2.10 2.13
C GLN A 19 0.58 2.35 1.08
N CYS A 20 1.11 1.29 0.45
CA CYS A 20 2.11 1.46 -0.61
C CYS A 20 1.53 2.16 -1.84
N MET A 21 0.27 1.86 -2.22
CA MET A 21 -0.38 2.50 -3.36
C MET A 21 -0.57 4.00 -3.10
N HIS A 22 -1.25 4.34 -2.01
CA HIS A 22 -1.60 5.73 -1.71
C HIS A 22 -0.38 6.60 -1.40
N PHE A 23 0.64 6.05 -0.75
CA PHE A 23 1.91 6.76 -0.62
C PHE A 23 2.59 6.96 -1.98
N GLY A 24 2.60 5.93 -2.84
CA GLY A 24 3.19 6.05 -4.17
C GLY A 24 2.50 7.10 -5.03
N GLU A 25 1.16 7.20 -4.97
CA GLU A 25 0.38 8.25 -5.64
C GLU A 25 0.71 9.65 -5.09
N PHE A 26 0.79 9.78 -3.76
CA PHE A 26 1.21 11.02 -3.11
C PHE A 26 2.63 11.44 -3.52
N ALA A 27 3.58 10.52 -3.48
CA ALA A 27 4.96 10.78 -3.83
C ALA A 27 5.14 11.08 -5.33
N LEU A 28 4.37 10.43 -6.20
CA LEU A 28 4.29 10.75 -7.63
C LEU A 28 3.78 12.18 -7.84
N GLY A 29 2.72 12.59 -7.14
CA GLY A 29 2.20 13.96 -7.20
C GLY A 29 3.27 14.99 -6.83
N LEU A 30 4.00 14.76 -5.72
CA LEU A 30 5.12 15.63 -5.33
C LEU A 30 6.25 15.64 -6.38
N ALA A 31 6.59 14.49 -6.96
CA ALA A 31 7.63 14.42 -7.98
C ALA A 31 7.23 15.19 -9.25
N GLN A 32 5.96 15.10 -9.66
CA GLN A 32 5.40 15.85 -10.78
C GLN A 32 5.38 17.36 -10.52
N GLU A 33 4.99 17.79 -9.31
CA GLU A 33 5.03 19.20 -8.91
C GLU A 33 6.45 19.77 -8.95
N ASN A 34 7.46 18.96 -8.62
CA ASN A 34 8.87 19.34 -8.61
C ASN A 34 9.60 19.09 -9.94
N ALA A 35 8.92 18.53 -10.95
CA ALA A 35 9.52 18.09 -12.21
C ALA A 35 10.75 17.15 -12.02
N ASP A 36 10.69 16.26 -11.03
CA ASP A 36 11.74 15.27 -10.75
C ASP A 36 11.52 14.00 -11.57
N GLU A 37 12.09 13.95 -12.78
CA GLU A 37 11.90 12.85 -13.75
C GLU A 37 12.30 11.48 -13.19
N ASP A 38 13.38 11.41 -12.41
CA ASP A 38 13.87 10.16 -11.80
C ASP A 38 12.86 9.61 -10.78
N GLN A 39 12.29 10.48 -9.95
CA GLN A 39 11.26 10.09 -8.99
C GLN A 39 9.94 9.74 -9.68
N ILE A 40 9.56 10.44 -10.75
CA ILE A 40 8.38 10.12 -11.54
C ILE A 40 8.49 8.69 -12.11
N GLU A 41 9.57 8.37 -12.82
CA GLU A 41 9.77 7.04 -13.41
C GLU A 41 9.78 5.94 -12.32
N PHE A 42 10.44 6.23 -11.20
CA PHE A 42 10.48 5.32 -10.06
C PHE A 42 9.08 5.00 -9.54
N TRP A 43 8.28 6.02 -9.22
CA TRP A 43 6.95 5.83 -8.62
C TRP A 43 5.96 5.23 -9.61
N GLU A 44 5.96 5.62 -10.88
CA GLU A 44 5.14 4.99 -11.92
C GLU A 44 5.44 3.49 -12.04
N THR A 45 6.73 3.11 -12.02
CA THR A 45 7.15 1.71 -12.06
C THR A 45 6.67 0.93 -10.82
N LYS A 46 6.78 1.53 -9.62
CA LYS A 46 6.30 0.89 -8.39
C LYS A 46 4.78 0.74 -8.37
N LEU A 47 4.04 1.78 -8.74
CA LEU A 47 2.57 1.75 -8.81
C LEU A 47 2.05 0.73 -9.81
N ALA A 48 2.68 0.63 -10.98
CA ALA A 48 2.36 -0.40 -11.97
C ALA A 48 2.56 -1.82 -11.41
N ARG A 49 3.62 -2.04 -10.60
CA ARG A 49 3.83 -3.32 -9.92
C ARG A 49 2.78 -3.57 -8.83
N ILE A 50 2.53 -2.61 -7.94
CA ILE A 50 1.53 -2.74 -6.86
C ILE A 50 0.15 -3.07 -7.44
N THR A 51 -0.23 -2.42 -8.54
CA THR A 51 -1.51 -2.66 -9.23
C THR A 51 -1.63 -4.12 -9.68
N LYS A 52 -0.57 -4.68 -10.29
CA LYS A 52 -0.54 -6.10 -10.68
C LYS A 52 -0.65 -7.03 -9.46
N LEU A 53 0.00 -6.68 -8.35
CA LEU A 53 -0.06 -7.46 -7.11
C LEU A 53 -1.46 -7.44 -6.49
N ARG A 54 -2.09 -6.27 -6.43
CA ARG A 54 -3.49 -6.12 -5.98
C ARG A 54 -4.40 -7.04 -6.78
N ASP A 55 -4.37 -6.94 -8.11
CA ASP A 55 -5.25 -7.72 -8.98
C ASP A 55 -4.96 -9.23 -8.88
N ALA A 56 -3.69 -9.62 -8.72
CA ALA A 56 -3.31 -11.00 -8.48
C ALA A 56 -3.79 -11.51 -7.12
N SER A 57 -3.75 -10.67 -6.08
CA SER A 57 -4.21 -11.02 -4.73
C SER A 57 -5.71 -11.28 -4.70
N LEU A 58 -6.53 -10.50 -5.43
CA LEU A 58 -7.99 -10.68 -5.48
C LEU A 58 -8.37 -12.07 -6.02
N ARG A 59 -7.62 -12.58 -7.01
CA ARG A 59 -7.78 -13.96 -7.52
C ARG A 59 -7.39 -15.05 -6.51
N LYS A 60 -6.76 -14.68 -5.39
CA LYS A 60 -6.25 -15.56 -4.34
C LYS A 60 -6.84 -15.20 -2.96
N ASN A 61 -8.11 -14.78 -2.92
CA ASN A 61 -8.81 -14.35 -1.68
C ASN A 61 -8.13 -13.17 -0.97
N GLY A 62 -7.56 -12.23 -1.72
CA GLY A 62 -6.82 -11.09 -1.20
C GLY A 62 -5.50 -11.46 -0.51
N ILE A 63 -4.91 -12.61 -0.82
CA ILE A 63 -3.65 -13.06 -0.22
C ILE A 63 -2.56 -13.10 -1.30
N LEU A 64 -1.48 -12.39 -1.04
CA LEU A 64 -0.24 -12.44 -1.81
C LEU A 64 0.54 -13.71 -1.48
N ASP A 65 1.40 -14.13 -2.42
CA ASP A 65 2.42 -15.11 -2.07
C ASP A 65 3.53 -14.47 -1.24
N LYS A 66 4.44 -15.31 -0.76
CA LYS A 66 5.47 -14.93 0.18
C LYS A 66 6.43 -13.88 -0.39
N GLU A 67 6.78 -14.00 -1.67
CA GLU A 67 7.75 -13.10 -2.31
C GLU A 67 7.15 -11.71 -2.52
N ASP A 68 5.88 -11.67 -2.97
CA ASP A 68 5.14 -10.41 -3.14
C ASP A 68 4.85 -9.72 -1.81
N GLY A 69 4.56 -10.50 -0.75
CA GLY A 69 4.42 -9.98 0.62
C GLY A 69 5.70 -9.28 1.10
N TYR A 70 6.87 -9.93 0.96
CA TYR A 70 8.15 -9.31 1.35
C TYR A 70 8.49 -8.07 0.54
N PHE A 71 8.17 -8.07 -0.76
CA PHE A 71 8.37 -6.88 -1.58
C PHE A 71 7.57 -5.69 -1.03
N LEU A 72 6.30 -5.89 -0.65
CA LEU A 72 5.48 -4.81 -0.13
C LEU A 72 5.88 -4.37 1.27
N GLU A 73 6.32 -5.30 2.14
CA GLU A 73 6.88 -4.94 3.45
C GLU A 73 8.10 -4.02 3.29
N ALA A 74 9.06 -4.42 2.46
CA ALA A 74 10.24 -3.61 2.17
C ALA A 74 9.91 -2.26 1.50
N LEU A 75 8.90 -2.25 0.62
CA LEU A 75 8.44 -1.00 0.01
C LEU A 75 7.77 -0.09 1.03
N ARG A 76 6.92 -0.62 1.92
CA ARG A 76 6.25 0.14 2.99
C ARG A 76 7.25 0.76 3.94
N GLU A 77 8.30 0.04 4.34
CA GLU A 77 9.41 0.59 5.12
C GLU A 77 10.08 1.77 4.41
N LYS A 78 10.29 1.66 3.09
CA LYS A 78 10.85 2.76 2.30
C LYS A 78 9.91 3.96 2.20
N CYS A 79 8.62 3.71 2.00
CA CYS A 79 7.58 4.75 1.99
C CYS A 79 7.57 5.50 3.32
N GLU A 80 7.59 4.78 4.44
CA GLU A 80 7.64 5.36 5.78
C GLU A 80 8.91 6.20 6.00
N GLU A 81 10.08 5.70 5.60
CA GLU A 81 11.35 6.44 5.68
C GLU A 81 11.31 7.76 4.89
N VAL A 82 10.69 7.76 3.72
CA VAL A 82 10.54 8.97 2.89
C VAL A 82 9.50 9.91 3.47
N PHE A 83 8.37 9.38 3.94
CA PHE A 83 7.29 10.17 4.56
C PHE A 83 7.81 11.01 5.73
N TYR A 84 8.62 10.43 6.62
CA TYR A 84 9.16 11.15 7.79
C TYR A 84 10.16 12.27 7.45
N LYS A 85 10.53 12.43 6.17
CA LYS A 85 11.31 13.58 5.70
C LYS A 85 10.42 14.73 5.23
N THR A 86 9.11 14.52 5.14
CA THR A 86 8.13 15.54 4.71
C THR A 86 7.62 16.38 5.87
N GLU A 87 7.09 17.57 5.57
CA GLU A 87 6.44 18.43 6.58
C GLU A 87 5.14 17.83 7.14
N LEU A 88 4.46 16.98 6.37
CA LEU A 88 3.22 16.32 6.78
C LEU A 88 3.45 15.41 8.01
N SER A 89 4.62 14.79 8.07
CA SER A 89 5.01 13.90 9.18
C SER A 89 5.13 14.59 10.54
N LYS A 90 5.18 15.94 10.59
CA LYS A 90 5.15 16.71 11.83
C LYS A 90 3.75 16.77 12.46
N GLN A 91 2.71 16.47 11.68
CA GLN A 91 1.31 16.57 12.09
C GLN A 91 0.68 15.21 12.36
N GLN A 92 1.09 14.19 11.60
CA GLN A 92 0.48 12.85 11.66
C GLN A 92 1.52 11.76 11.37
N SER A 93 1.27 10.55 11.87
CA SER A 93 2.09 9.38 11.55
C SER A 93 1.77 8.83 10.16
N PHE A 94 2.68 8.04 9.58
CA PHE A 94 2.44 7.40 8.28
C PHE A 94 1.17 6.54 8.28
N ASP A 95 0.97 5.73 9.32
CA ASP A 95 -0.17 4.83 9.42
C ASP A 95 -1.50 5.58 9.59
N ASP A 96 -1.47 6.76 10.24
CA ASP A 96 -2.65 7.61 10.40
C ASP A 96 -2.96 8.44 9.14
N THR A 97 -1.95 8.73 8.32
CA THR A 97 -2.12 9.46 7.05
C THR A 97 -2.67 8.56 5.96
N PHE A 98 -2.16 7.33 5.83
CA PHE A 98 -2.56 6.40 4.79
C PHE A 98 -3.57 5.38 5.30
N ILE A 99 -4.71 5.90 5.75
CA ILE A 99 -5.90 5.13 6.17
C ILE A 99 -7.05 5.30 5.15
N PRO A 100 -7.90 4.29 4.93
CA PRO A 100 -9.12 4.44 4.13
C PRO A 100 -10.12 5.44 4.73
N ASP A 101 -10.88 6.14 3.87
CA ASP A 101 -11.89 7.15 4.28
C ASP A 101 -13.07 6.60 5.11
N GLY A 102 -13.20 5.28 5.24
CA GLY A 102 -14.13 4.58 6.16
C GLY A 102 -13.43 3.74 7.23
N GLY A 103 -12.10 3.81 7.31
CA GLY A 103 -11.29 2.94 8.15
C GLY A 103 -11.07 1.54 7.57
N TRP A 104 -10.28 0.75 8.30
CA TRP A 104 -9.82 -0.56 7.82
C TRP A 104 -10.93 -1.61 7.73
N GLU A 105 -11.92 -1.58 8.63
CA GLU A 105 -12.99 -2.59 8.65
C GLU A 105 -13.84 -2.53 7.37
N ASP A 106 -14.37 -1.36 7.04
CA ASP A 106 -15.14 -1.11 5.82
C ASP A 106 -14.33 -1.47 4.57
N HIS A 107 -13.06 -1.04 4.52
CA HIS A 107 -12.17 -1.35 3.40
C HIS A 107 -11.97 -2.87 3.20
N PHE A 108 -11.79 -3.62 4.28
CA PHE A 108 -11.64 -5.07 4.22
C PHE A 108 -12.94 -5.77 3.80
N GLU A 109 -14.10 -5.27 4.21
CA GLU A 109 -15.40 -5.78 3.80
C GLU A 109 -15.67 -5.53 2.32
N ASP A 110 -15.33 -4.35 1.83
CA ASP A 110 -15.44 -4.00 0.41
C ASP A 110 -14.58 -4.93 -0.45
N ILE A 111 -13.33 -5.17 -0.07
CA ILE A 111 -12.44 -6.08 -0.82
C ILE A 111 -13.00 -7.50 -0.82
N ARG A 112 -13.52 -7.99 0.31
CA ARG A 112 -14.14 -9.33 0.41
C ARG A 112 -15.40 -9.47 -0.41
N SER A 113 -16.13 -8.37 -0.62
CA SER A 113 -17.33 -8.36 -1.46
C SER A 113 -17.01 -8.47 -2.96
N ASN A 114 -15.72 -8.30 -3.34
CA ASN A 114 -15.24 -8.31 -4.72
C ASN A 114 -14.58 -9.63 -5.15
N PHE A 115 -14.62 -10.68 -4.34
CA PHE A 115 -14.17 -12.04 -4.71
C PHE A 115 -15.08 -13.13 -4.13
#